data_AF-I0R162-F1
#
_entry.id   AF-I0R162-F1
#
_cell.length_a   1.000
_cell.length_b   1.000
_cell.length_c   1.000
_cell.angle_alpha   90.00
_cell.angle_beta   90.00
_cell.angle_gamma   90.00
#
_symmetry.space_group_name_H-M   'P 1'
#
loop_
_entity.id
_entity.type
_entity.pdbx_description
1 polymer ?
#
loop_
_entity_poly.entity_id
_entity_poly.type
_entity_poly.pdbx_seq_one_letter_code
_entity_poly.pdbx_strand_id
1 'polypeptide(L)'
;MDLETRVAMAEDVIAEAGLEAKCSVQSLHSGLLVKKAEELGANAIVKGFRNSADIDYELPMAKVNHDLAGIETVFIASDGNYGHVSSSLVKEVFALGGDISKYVTPSVLKKMQEGKE
;
A
#
# COMPACT_ATOMS: atom_id res chain seq x y z
N MET A 1 -0.85 -13.49 -7.19
CA MET A 1 -1.85 -12.42 -7.29
C MET A 1 -1.34 -11.39 -8.28
N ASP A 2 -2.03 -11.25 -9.40
CA ASP A 2 -1.67 -10.31 -10.46
C ASP A 2 -1.96 -8.85 -10.05
N LEU A 3 -1.66 -7.91 -10.96
CA LEU A 3 -1.88 -6.48 -10.72
C LEU A 3 -3.36 -6.12 -10.65
N GLU A 4 -4.18 -6.67 -11.54
CA GLU A 4 -5.62 -6.38 -11.63
C GLU A 4 -6.34 -6.78 -10.35
N THR A 5 -6.04 -7.96 -9.82
CA THR A 5 -6.59 -8.44 -8.54
C THR A 5 -6.22 -7.49 -7.40
N ARG A 6 -4.97 -7.02 -7.35
CA ARG A 6 -4.51 -6.10 -6.30
C ARG A 6 -5.20 -4.73 -6.38
N VAL A 7 -5.40 -4.21 -7.59
CA VAL A 7 -6.13 -2.94 -7.81
C VAL A 7 -7.56 -3.09 -7.31
N ALA A 8 -8.25 -4.14 -7.74
CA ALA A 8 -9.64 -4.38 -7.35
C ALA A 8 -9.78 -4.57 -5.83
N MET A 9 -8.84 -5.27 -5.16
CA MET A 9 -8.84 -5.38 -3.69
C MET A 9 -8.67 -4.02 -3.00
N ALA A 10 -7.83 -3.13 -3.54
CA ALA A 10 -7.64 -1.80 -2.98
C ALA A 10 -8.89 -0.91 -3.19
N GLU A 11 -9.54 -1.02 -4.34
CA GLU A 11 -10.81 -0.34 -4.63
C GLU A 11 -11.92 -0.80 -3.68
N ASP A 12 -12.05 -2.11 -3.46
CA ASP A 12 -13.03 -2.68 -2.53
C ASP A 12 -12.81 -2.16 -1.09
N VAL A 13 -11.56 -2.02 -0.65
CA VAL A 13 -11.24 -1.46 0.67
C VAL A 13 -11.61 0.02 0.79
N ILE A 14 -11.36 0.80 -0.26
CA ILE A 14 -11.74 2.22 -0.29
C ILE A 14 -13.28 2.37 -0.24
N ALA A 15 -14.00 1.52 -0.97
CA ALA A 15 -15.46 1.49 -0.97
C ALA A 15 -16.02 1.05 0.40
N GLU A 16 -15.45 -0.01 0.99
CA GLU A 16 -15.82 -0.48 2.33
C GLU A 16 -15.62 0.60 3.40
N ALA A 17 -14.61 1.46 3.24
CA ALA A 17 -14.34 2.60 4.11
C ALA A 17 -15.17 3.87 3.79
N GLY A 18 -15.96 3.87 2.71
CA GLY A 18 -16.73 5.04 2.27
C GLY A 18 -15.87 6.22 1.79
N LEU A 19 -14.68 5.93 1.23
CA LEU A 19 -13.68 6.93 0.85
C LEU A 19 -13.63 7.19 -0.66
N GLU A 20 -14.55 6.65 -1.45
CA GLU A 20 -14.55 6.73 -2.93
C GLU A 20 -14.58 8.18 -3.45
N ALA A 21 -15.19 9.09 -2.69
CA ALA A 21 -15.23 10.51 -3.03
C ALA A 21 -13.88 11.23 -2.82
N LYS A 22 -12.91 10.60 -2.14
CA LYS A 22 -11.62 11.21 -1.75
C LYS A 22 -10.40 10.40 -2.19
N CYS A 23 -10.58 9.13 -2.52
CA CYS A 23 -9.50 8.20 -2.85
C CYS A 23 -9.83 7.45 -4.14
N SER A 24 -8.82 7.31 -4.99
CA SER A 24 -8.88 6.50 -6.21
C SER A 24 -7.64 5.62 -6.30
N VAL A 25 -7.77 4.42 -6.85
CA VAL A 25 -6.63 3.53 -7.08
C VAL A 25 -6.08 3.75 -8.49
N GLN A 26 -4.76 3.82 -8.60
CA GLN A 26 -4.04 3.89 -9.87
C GLN A 26 -2.97 2.81 -9.87
N SER A 27 -2.74 2.20 -11.03
CA SER A 27 -1.65 1.24 -11.21
C SER A 27 -0.50 1.86 -11.99
N LEU A 28 0.73 1.47 -11.64
CA LEU A 28 1.94 1.87 -12.34
C LEU A 28 2.77 0.61 -12.63
N HIS A 29 2.81 0.20 -13.89
CA HIS A 29 3.56 -0.99 -14.30
C HIS A 29 5.04 -0.68 -14.57
N SER A 30 5.32 0.50 -15.10
CA SER A 30 6.67 0.97 -15.43
C SER A 30 6.73 2.50 -15.38
N GLY A 31 7.94 3.05 -15.36
CA GLY A 31 8.18 4.49 -15.29
C GLY A 31 8.46 5.00 -13.88
N LEU A 32 8.58 6.31 -13.75
CA LEU A 32 8.94 6.98 -12.50
C LEU A 32 7.69 7.37 -11.73
N LEU A 33 7.65 7.00 -10.44
CA LEU A 33 6.56 7.39 -9.52
C LEU A 33 6.33 8.91 -9.52
N VAL A 34 7.41 9.69 -9.52
CA VAL A 34 7.34 11.16 -9.52
C VAL A 34 6.69 11.73 -10.78
N LYS A 35 6.90 11.11 -11.95
CA LYS A 35 6.25 11.55 -13.19
C LYS A 35 4.74 11.31 -13.12
N LYS A 36 4.35 10.16 -12.57
CA LYS A 36 2.93 9.88 -12.35
C LYS A 36 2.31 10.82 -11.32
N ALA A 37 3.04 11.17 -10.27
CA ALA A 37 2.59 12.13 -9.27
C ALA A 37 2.42 13.53 -9.87
N GLU A 38 3.33 13.99 -10.73
CA GLU A 38 3.19 15.25 -11.49
C GLU A 38 1.94 15.24 -12.40
N GLU A 39 1.71 14.15 -13.14
CA GLU A 39 0.50 13.99 -13.98
C GLU A 39 -0.81 14.11 -13.19
N LEU A 40 -0.79 13.62 -11.95
CA LEU A 40 -1.93 13.68 -11.04
C LEU A 40 -2.02 15.01 -10.28
N GLY A 41 -1.07 15.93 -10.48
CA GLY A 41 -0.99 17.20 -9.75
C GLY A 41 -0.65 17.04 -8.28
N ALA A 42 0.00 15.94 -7.88
CA ALA A 42 0.37 15.69 -6.50
C ALA A 42 1.64 16.46 -6.11
N ASN A 43 1.63 17.09 -4.93
CA ASN A 43 2.78 17.81 -4.37
C ASN A 43 3.56 16.99 -3.33
N ALA A 44 3.00 15.86 -2.89
CA ALA A 44 3.62 15.03 -1.86
C ALA A 44 3.31 13.54 -2.07
N ILE A 45 4.22 12.70 -1.58
CA ILE A 45 4.06 11.25 -1.43
C ILE A 45 3.97 10.96 0.07
N VAL A 46 2.93 10.25 0.49
CA VAL A 46 2.78 9.82 1.89
C VAL A 46 3.28 8.38 2.04
N LYS A 47 4.17 8.14 3.01
CA LYS A 47 4.67 6.80 3.34
C LYS A 47 4.53 6.48 4.82
N GLY A 48 3.98 5.30 5.11
CA GLY A 48 4.01 4.73 6.45
C GLY A 48 5.35 4.09 6.76
N PHE A 49 5.81 4.18 8.00
CA PHE A 49 6.97 3.41 8.50
C PHE A 49 6.64 2.76 9.84
N ARG A 50 7.24 1.59 10.10
CA ARG A 50 6.99 0.81 11.34
C ARG A 50 8.17 0.88 12.31
N ASN A 51 9.38 1.03 11.78
CA ASN A 51 10.61 1.09 12.56
C ASN A 51 11.67 1.92 11.82
N SER A 52 12.85 2.08 12.42
CA SER A 52 13.95 2.83 11.83
C SER A 52 14.46 2.24 10.51
N ALA A 53 14.43 0.92 10.34
CA ALA A 53 14.91 0.27 9.13
C ALA A 53 14.03 0.59 7.91
N ASP A 54 12.71 0.71 8.09
CA ASP A 54 11.81 1.19 7.03
C ASP A 54 12.19 2.62 6.60
N ILE A 55 12.50 3.51 7.54
CA ILE A 55 12.95 4.89 7.25
C ILE A 55 14.29 4.88 6.51
N ASP A 56 15.28 4.14 7.00
CA ASP A 56 16.62 4.10 6.40
C ASP A 56 16.58 3.62 4.95
N TYR A 57 15.66 2.69 4.63
CA TYR A 57 15.42 2.25 3.26
C TYR A 57 14.72 3.30 2.39
N GLU A 58 13.78 4.06 2.98
CA GLU A 58 12.94 5.01 2.27
C GLU A 58 13.57 6.38 2.04
N LEU A 59 14.46 6.83 2.93
CA LEU A 59 15.10 8.15 2.86
C LEU A 59 15.87 8.40 1.55
N PRO A 60 16.69 7.48 1.03
CA PRO A 60 17.36 7.69 -0.26
C PRO A 60 16.37 7.86 -1.42
N MET A 61 15.28 7.09 -1.44
CA MET A 61 14.24 7.22 -2.47
C MET A 61 13.50 8.55 -2.37
N ALA A 62 13.16 8.97 -1.15
CA ALA A 62 12.55 10.28 -0.91
C ALA A 62 13.44 11.42 -1.44
N LYS A 63 14.75 11.35 -1.17
CA LYS A 63 15.71 12.34 -1.66
C LYS A 63 15.78 12.36 -3.19
N VAL A 64 15.89 11.20 -3.84
CA VAL A 64 15.91 11.11 -5.31
C VAL A 64 14.61 11.63 -5.93
N ASN A 65 13.46 11.33 -5.33
CA ASN A 65 12.16 11.82 -5.80
C ASN A 65 12.08 13.36 -5.73
N HIS A 66 12.56 13.95 -4.63
CA HIS A 66 12.64 15.40 -4.49
C HIS A 66 13.61 16.01 -5.51
N ASP A 67 14.78 15.42 -5.73
CA ASP A 67 15.76 15.93 -6.69
C ASP A 67 15.25 15.89 -8.14
N LEU A 68 14.43 14.89 -8.49
CA LEU A 68 13.90 14.72 -9.84
C LEU A 68 12.68 15.60 -10.16
N ALA A 69 11.84 15.93 -9.17
CA ALA A 69 10.53 16.55 -9.41
C ALA A 69 10.07 17.54 -8.32
N GLY A 70 10.88 17.79 -7.29
CA GLY A 70 10.50 18.67 -6.17
C GLY A 70 9.35 18.14 -5.31
N ILE A 71 9.05 16.83 -5.39
CA ILE A 71 7.95 16.22 -4.64
C ILE A 71 8.42 15.86 -3.23
N GLU A 72 7.70 16.36 -2.23
CA GLU A 72 7.98 16.07 -0.82
C GLU A 72 7.54 14.67 -0.43
N THR A 73 8.29 14.02 0.46
CA THR A 73 7.85 12.75 1.07
C THR A 73 7.49 12.98 2.53
N VAL A 74 6.24 12.70 2.88
CA VAL A 74 5.72 12.81 4.25
C VAL A 74 5.69 11.42 4.88
N PHE A 75 6.45 11.25 5.95
CA PHE A 75 6.50 10.01 6.71
C PHE A 75 5.51 10.03 7.86
N ILE A 76 4.69 8.98 7.98
CA ILE A 76 3.73 8.80 9.06
C ILE A 76 4.08 7.51 9.80
N ALA A 77 4.24 7.59 11.13
CA ALA A 77 4.44 6.40 11.94
C ALA A 77 3.16 5.55 11.93
N SER A 78 3.28 4.27 11.62
CA SER A 78 2.18 3.32 11.74
C SER A 78 1.76 3.16 13.21
N ASP A 79 0.48 2.86 13.45
CA ASP A 79 0.03 2.44 14.77
C ASP A 79 0.79 1.18 15.20
N GLY A 80 1.34 1.18 16.42
CA GLY A 80 2.14 0.09 16.97
C GLY A 80 1.41 -1.26 16.97
N ASN A 81 0.07 -1.24 17.03
CA ASN A 81 -0.75 -2.45 16.93
C ASN A 81 -0.60 -3.16 15.57
N TYR A 82 -0.17 -2.46 14.52
CA TYR A 82 0.04 -3.02 13.17
C TYR A 82 1.52 -3.13 12.78
N GLY A 83 2.46 -2.83 13.69
CA GLY A 83 3.90 -2.83 13.36
C GLY A 83 4.46 -4.17 12.90
N HIS A 84 3.81 -5.28 13.27
CA HIS A 84 4.19 -6.65 12.88
C HIS A 84 3.50 -7.12 11.59
N VAL A 85 2.53 -6.37 11.06
CA VAL A 85 1.77 -6.77 9.87
C VAL A 85 2.60 -6.49 8.62
N SER A 86 2.74 -7.52 7.78
CA SER A 86 3.28 -7.37 6.42
C SER A 86 2.52 -8.29 5.48
N SER A 87 2.30 -7.86 4.23
CA SER A 87 1.59 -8.68 3.25
C SER A 87 2.28 -10.03 3.01
N SER A 88 3.61 -10.10 3.11
CA SER A 88 4.35 -11.36 2.98
C SER A 88 4.00 -12.33 4.11
N LEU A 89 4.10 -11.89 5.37
CA LEU A 89 3.77 -12.72 6.53
C LEU A 89 2.29 -13.14 6.53
N VAL A 90 1.38 -12.21 6.23
CA VAL A 90 -0.07 -12.51 6.16
C VAL A 90 -0.37 -13.56 5.09
N LYS A 91 0.22 -13.43 3.89
CA LYS A 91 0.05 -14.41 2.82
C LYS A 91 0.61 -15.79 3.20
N GLU A 92 1.74 -15.83 3.89
CA GLU A 92 2.35 -17.08 4.37
C GLU A 92 1.46 -17.79 5.39
N VAL A 93 0.99 -17.08 6.42
CA VAL A 93 0.05 -17.61 7.42
C VAL A 93 -1.22 -18.15 6.74
N PHE A 94 -1.78 -17.40 5.79
CA PHE A 94 -2.96 -17.84 5.03
C PHE A 94 -2.71 -19.09 4.18
N ALA A 95 -1.54 -19.17 3.53
CA ALA A 95 -1.14 -20.34 2.75
C ALA A 95 -1.00 -21.59 3.62
N LEU A 96 -0.55 -21.44 4.87
CA LEU A 96 -0.44 -22.50 5.86
C LEU A 96 -1.76 -22.83 6.58
N GLY A 97 -2.87 -22.18 6.20
CA GLY A 97 -4.20 -22.44 6.77
C GLY A 97 -4.50 -21.69 8.07
N GLY A 98 -3.66 -20.73 8.46
CA GLY A 98 -3.94 -19.86 9.60
C GLY A 98 -5.02 -18.81 9.30
N ASP A 99 -5.71 -18.39 10.36
CA ASP A 99 -6.69 -17.29 10.29
C ASP A 99 -5.97 -15.93 10.23
N ILE A 100 -6.33 -15.12 9.23
CA ILE A 100 -5.78 -13.78 9.01
C ILE A 100 -6.81 -12.67 9.19
N SER A 101 -8.04 -12.98 9.64
CA SER A 101 -9.15 -12.04 9.78
C SER A 101 -8.83 -10.78 10.60
N LYS A 102 -7.83 -10.87 11.50
CA LYS A 102 -7.35 -9.75 12.31
C LYS A 102 -6.38 -8.80 11.59
N TYR A 103 -5.83 -9.21 10.45
CA TYR A 103 -4.76 -8.48 9.75
C TYR A 103 -5.21 -7.86 8.42
N VAL A 104 -6.42 -8.19 7.96
CA VAL A 104 -6.98 -7.71 6.69
C VAL A 104 -8.43 -7.31 6.86
N THR A 105 -8.95 -6.50 5.94
CA THR A 105 -10.37 -6.18 5.89
C THR A 105 -11.20 -7.40 5.45
N PRO A 106 -12.50 -7.44 5.80
CA PRO A 106 -13.45 -8.43 5.29
C PRO A 106 -13.43 -8.61 3.76
N SER A 107 -13.38 -7.52 3.00
CA SER A 107 -13.28 -7.55 1.53
C SER A 107 -12.03 -8.29 1.03
N VAL A 108 -10.87 -8.01 1.64
CA VAL A 108 -9.59 -8.66 1.32
C VAL A 108 -9.62 -10.14 1.71
N LEU A 109 -10.14 -10.48 2.89
CA LEU A 109 -10.24 -11.87 3.33
C LEU A 109 -11.07 -12.71 2.35
N LYS A 110 -12.23 -12.18 1.93
CA LYS A 110 -13.12 -12.83 0.96
C LYS A 110 -12.39 -13.09 -0.36
N LYS A 111 -11.74 -12.08 -0.94
CA LYS A 111 -10.95 -12.22 -2.17
C LYS A 111 -9.82 -13.25 -2.05
N MET A 112 -9.14 -13.30 -0.91
CA MET A 112 -8.07 -14.28 -0.68
C MET A 112 -8.61 -15.72 -0.60
N GLN A 113 -9.83 -15.91 -0.10
CA GLN A 113 -10.50 -17.22 -0.05
C GLN A 113 -10.99 -17.66 -1.43
N GLU A 114 -11.56 -16.76 -2.23
CA GLU A 114 -11.99 -17.04 -3.60
C GLU A 114 -10.83 -17.43 -4.51
N GLY A 115 -9.65 -16.81 -4.34
CA GLY A 115 -8.44 -17.15 -5.09
C GLY A 115 -7.70 -18.42 -4.67
N LYS A 116 -8.25 -19.19 -3.71
CA LYS A 116 -7.72 -20.49 -3.27
C LYS A 116 -8.35 -21.68 -4.03
N GLU A 117 -9.48 -21.45 -4.70
CA GLU A 117 -10.13 -22.41 -5.62
C GLU A 117 -9.46 -22.38 -7.00
#